data_AF-A0A6N3B2Q0-F1
#
_entry.id   AF-A0A6N3B2Q0-F1
#
_cell.length_a   1.000
_cell.length_b   1.000
_cell.length_c   1.000
_cell.angle_alpha   90.00
_cell.angle_beta   90.00
_cell.angle_gamma   90.00
#
_symmetry.space_group_name_H-M   'P 1'
#
loop_
_entity.id
_entity.type
_entity.pdbx_description
1 polymer ?
#
loop_
_entity_poly.entity_id
_entity_poly.type
_entity_poly.pdbx_seq_one_letter_code
_entity_poly.pdbx_strand_id
1 'polypeptide(L)' 'MRPVAEAAARERAFVCTASHGLVTPLMAVTANCDVFEAETSDQAGLASWVATIRAAADEMATRIADMLMHMGGD' A
#
# COMPACT_ATOMS: atom_id res chain seq x y z
N MET A 1 29.12 -10.21 -14.74
CA MET A 1 27.84 -10.53 -14.05
C MET A 1 27.75 -10.01 -12.62
N ARG A 2 28.83 -9.93 -11.84
CA ARG A 2 28.80 -9.42 -10.44
C ARG A 2 28.08 -8.07 -10.22
N PRO A 3 28.27 -7.04 -11.08
CA PRO A 3 27.59 -5.75 -10.90
C PRO A 3 26.06 -5.83 -11.01
N VAL A 4 25.54 -6.73 -11.85
CA VAL A 4 24.09 -6.90 -12.05
C VAL A 4 23.45 -7.58 -10.84
N ALA A 5 24.10 -8.61 -10.29
CA ALA A 5 23.62 -9.30 -9.09
C ALA A 5 23.59 -8.37 -7.86
N GLU A 6 24.61 -7.54 -7.69
CA GLU A 6 24.66 -6.55 -6.60
C GLU A 6 23.61 -5.44 -6.74
N ALA A 7 23.27 -5.05 -7.97
CA ALA A 7 22.21 -4.08 -8.23
C ALA A 7 20.83 -4.67 -7.89
N ALA A 8 20.55 -5.90 -8.34
CA ALA A 8 19.32 -6.61 -8.03
C ALA A 8 19.14 -6.84 -6.51
N ALA A 9 20.22 -7.17 -5.79
CA ALA A 9 20.17 -7.32 -4.34
C ALA A 9 19.83 -5.99 -3.62
N ARG A 10 20.38 -4.87 -4.10
CA ARG A 10 20.09 -3.53 -3.56
C ARG A 10 18.64 -3.12 -3.84
N GLU A 11 18.14 -3.40 -5.03
CA GLU A 11 16.75 -3.16 -5.39
C GLU A 11 15.80 -3.97 -4.49
N ARG A 12 16.08 -5.27 -4.29
CA ARG A 12 15.30 -6.13 -3.38
C ARG A 12 15.28 -5.58 -1.95
N ALA A 13 16.44 -5.19 -1.43
CA ALA A 13 16.54 -4.61 -0.09
C ALA A 13 15.76 -3.29 0.04
N PHE A 14 15.83 -2.44 -0.98
CA PHE A 14 15.08 -1.18 -1.03
C PHE A 14 13.57 -1.42 -1.02
N VAL A 15 13.06 -2.26 -1.94
CA VAL A 15 11.64 -2.57 -2.05
C VAL A 15 11.12 -3.18 -0.75
N CYS A 16 11.83 -4.17 -0.17
CA CYS A 16 11.42 -4.76 1.10
C CYS A 16 11.34 -3.74 2.25
N THR A 17 12.35 -2.87 2.36
CA THR A 17 12.40 -1.85 3.43
C THR A 17 11.29 -0.82 3.27
N ALA A 18 11.11 -0.30 2.05
CA ALA A 18 10.07 0.68 1.75
C ALA A 18 8.68 0.08 1.97
N SER A 19 8.41 -1.12 1.44
CA SER A 19 7.13 -1.81 1.63
C SER A 19 6.80 -2.03 3.11
N HIS A 20 7.77 -2.49 3.91
CA HIS A 20 7.56 -2.68 5.35
C HIS A 20 7.22 -1.36 6.07
N GLY A 21 7.91 -0.27 5.71
CA GLY A 21 7.64 1.06 6.26
C GLY A 21 6.25 1.62 5.89
N LEU A 22 5.63 1.12 4.82
CA LEU A 22 4.32 1.56 4.35
C LEU A 22 3.14 0.77 4.93
N VAL A 23 3.36 -0.43 5.50
CA VAL A 23 2.27 -1.27 6.04
C VAL A 23 1.51 -0.57 7.16
N THR A 24 2.21 -0.08 8.18
CA THR A 24 1.59 0.58 9.33
C THR A 24 0.78 1.84 8.97
N PRO A 25 1.30 2.81 8.18
CA PRO A 25 0.50 3.96 7.79
C PRO A 25 -0.68 3.60 6.89
N LEU A 26 -0.56 2.61 6.00
CA LEU A 26 -1.70 2.14 5.19
C LEU A 26 -2.78 1.51 6.07
N MET A 27 -2.40 0.66 7.03
CA MET A 27 -3.36 0.11 8.00
C MET A 27 -4.10 1.22 8.77
N ALA A 28 -3.41 2.28 9.16
CA ALA A 28 -4.04 3.43 9.83
C ALA A 28 -5.04 4.14 8.91
N VAL A 29 -4.71 4.32 7.63
CA VAL A 29 -5.64 4.91 6.64
C VAL A 29 -6.87 4.03 6.46
N THR A 30 -6.70 2.72 6.28
CA THR A 30 -7.81 1.77 6.12
C THR A 30 -8.71 1.76 7.35
N ALA A 31 -8.14 1.71 8.56
CA ALA A 31 -8.91 1.74 9.80
C ALA A 31 -9.69 3.05 9.97
N ASN A 32 -9.10 4.19 9.58
CA ASN A 32 -9.81 5.47 9.60
C ASN A 32 -10.97 5.48 8.59
N CYS A 33 -10.79 4.90 7.40
CA CYS A 33 -11.87 4.73 6.44
C CYS A 33 -13.01 3.89 7.04
N ASP A 34 -12.71 2.77 7.73
CA ASP A 34 -13.75 1.93 8.36
C ASP A 34 -14.59 2.73 9.38
N VAL A 35 -13.94 3.58 10.19
CA VAL A 35 -14.63 4.46 11.14
C VAL A 35 -15.46 5.51 10.41
N PHE A 36 -14.90 6.19 9.41
CA PHE A 36 -15.62 7.24 8.69
C PHE A 36 -16.79 6.71 7.87
N GLU A 37 -16.69 5.52 7.29
CA GLU A 37 -17.81 4.87 6.59
C GLU A 37 -18.98 4.61 7.55
N ALA A 38 -18.71 4.23 8.79
CA ALA A 38 -19.74 4.06 9.82
C ALA A 38 -20.36 5.40 10.26
N GLU A 39 -19.54 6.41 10.52
CA GLU A 39 -19.96 7.69 11.10
C GLU A 39 -20.61 8.66 10.08
N THR A 40 -20.25 8.55 8.79
CA THR A 40 -20.66 9.52 7.75
C THR A 40 -21.54 8.92 6.65
N SER A 41 -22.12 7.73 6.90
CA SER A 41 -22.94 6.98 5.92
C SER A 41 -24.11 7.80 5.33
N ASP A 42 -24.76 8.65 6.13
CA ASP A 42 -25.86 9.52 5.69
C ASP A 42 -25.39 10.81 4.98
N GLN A 43 -24.09 11.10 4.99
CA GLN A 43 -23.51 12.29 4.40
C GLN A 43 -22.92 11.97 3.03
N ALA A 44 -23.77 11.91 2.00
CA ALA A 44 -23.42 11.46 0.64
C ALA A 44 -22.13 12.07 0.06
N GLY A 45 -21.85 13.35 0.35
CA GLY A 45 -20.61 14.00 -0.06
C GLY A 45 -19.38 13.41 0.63
N LEU A 46 -19.41 13.27 1.96
CA LEU A 46 -18.31 12.71 2.75
C LEU A 46 -18.11 11.22 2.47
N ALA A 47 -19.20 10.46 2.36
CA ALA A 47 -19.15 9.05 1.98
C ALA A 47 -18.41 8.83 0.64
N SER A 48 -18.63 9.71 -0.35
CA SER A 48 -17.93 9.66 -1.64
C SER A 48 -16.42 9.91 -1.51
N TRP A 49 -16.01 10.88 -0.68
CA TRP A 49 -14.59 11.13 -0.41
C TRP A 49 -13.93 9.97 0.32
N VAL A 50 -14.59 9.39 1.31
CA VAL A 50 -14.08 8.24 2.07
C VAL A 50 -13.90 7.03 1.14
N ALA A 51 -14.88 6.74 0.30
CA ALA A 51 -14.80 5.66 -0.69
C ALA A 51 -13.64 5.87 -1.68
N THR A 52 -13.41 7.12 -2.12
CA THR A 52 -12.28 7.45 -3.01
C THR A 52 -10.93 7.22 -2.32
N ILE A 53 -10.80 7.64 -1.06
CA ILE A 53 -9.58 7.43 -0.27
C ILE A 53 -9.33 5.94 -0.04
N ARG A 54 -10.39 5.17 0.28
CA ARG A 54 -10.29 3.73 0.46
C ARG A 54 -9.81 3.03 -0.81
N ALA A 55 -10.41 3.34 -1.96
CA ALA A 55 -10.00 2.77 -3.24
C ALA A 55 -8.52 3.07 -3.55
N ALA A 56 -8.04 4.29 -3.28
CA ALA A 56 -6.64 4.63 -3.45
C ALA A 56 -5.72 3.88 -2.47
N ALA A 57 -6.15 3.65 -1.22
CA ALA A 57 -5.42 2.86 -0.25
C ALA A 57 -5.30 1.39 -0.66
N ASP A 58 -6.39 0.79 -1.16
CA ASP A 58 -6.42 -0.57 -1.66
C ASP A 58 -5.54 -0.74 -2.92
N GLU A 59 -5.54 0.27 -3.81
CA GLU A 59 -4.64 0.30 -4.96
C GLU A 59 -3.16 0.37 -4.52
N MET A 60 -2.82 1.21 -3.53
CA MET A 60 -1.48 1.27 -2.98
C MET A 60 -1.05 -0.08 -2.37
N ALA A 61 -1.93 -0.73 -1.61
CA ALA A 61 -1.66 -2.04 -1.03
C ALA A 61 -1.41 -3.10 -2.12
N THR A 62 -2.19 -3.08 -3.20
CA THR A 62 -2.03 -3.97 -4.35
C THR A 62 -0.67 -3.76 -5.02
N ARG A 63 -0.30 -2.51 -5.32
CA ARG A 63 1.00 -2.19 -5.94
C ARG A 63 2.19 -2.61 -5.07
N ILE A 64 2.07 -2.46 -3.74
CA ILE A 64 3.09 -2.94 -2.79
C ILE A 64 3.21 -4.46 -2.82
N ALA A 65 2.08 -5.17 -2.81
CA ALA A 65 2.05 -6.62 -2.92
C ALA A 65 2.66 -7.10 -4.25
N ASP A 66 2.32 -6.46 -5.36
CA ASP A 66 2.88 -6.76 -6.68
C ASP A 66 4.39 -6.57 -6.69
N MET A 67 4.90 -5.43 -6.20
CA MET A 67 6.33 -5.20 -6.09
C MET A 67 7.02 -6.31 -5.26
N LEU A 68 6.45 -6.70 -4.12
CA LEU A 68 7.01 -7.77 -3.29
C LEU A 68 6.97 -9.15 -3.98
N MET A 69 5.91 -9.48 -4.72
CA MET A 69 5.80 -10.72 -5.47
C MET A 69 6.83 -10.81 -6.61
N HIS A 70 7.05 -9.72 -7.35
CA HIS A 70 8.06 -9.68 -8.42
C HIS A 70 9.48 -9.84 -7.87
N MET A 71 9.74 -9.38 -6.63
CA MET A 71 11.04 -9.58 -5.99
C MET A 71 11.25 -10.98 -5.42
N GLY A 72 10.20 -11.80 -5.28
CA GLY A 72 10.24 -13.17 -4.76
C GLY A 72 10.44 -14.27 -5.81
N GLY A 73 10.45 -13.93 -7.10
CA GLY A 73 10.78 -14.88 -8.17
C GLY A 73 12.28 -15.13 -8.24
N ASP A 74 12.67 -16.41 -8.10
CA ASP A 74 14.04 -16.91 -8.26
C ASP A 74 14.41 -17.13 -9.74
#